data_AF-A0A3D1W901-F1
#
_entry.id   AF-A0A3D1W901-F1
#
_cell.length_a   1.000
_cell.length_b   1.000
_cell.length_c   1.000
_cell.angle_alpha   90.00
_cell.angle_beta   90.00
_cell.angle_gamma   90.00
#
_symmetry.space_group_name_H-M   'P 1'
#
loop_
_entity.id
_entity.type
_entity.pdbx_description
1 polymer ?
#
loop_
_entity_poly.entity_id
_entity_poly.type
_entity_poly.pdbx_seq_one_letter_code
_entity_poly.pdbx_strand_id
1 'polypeptide(L)'
;MANANPHTATTSKTAKTVKSAKSATSAASAKSVKSTKAAKPPTTAKATKAKPAKTARKITKLHYCDLRDCQGICCSDGAFLRPEEVRRVHKLVEKYPEHFSHLDLPLDYIIDEEWAHGVGKKTNVRKFRYRNKPEHFKHTKCVFAESDGKCSFQTLAIKQGVHKWKYKPMGCWLFPLESDEKGLVSPPRTRKDDPNNLDAAYPGFATFTPCGKHSEKGKVWWIALKEEVAEYKRICPDD
;
A
#
# COMPACT_ATOMS: atom_id res chain seq x y z
N MET A 1 -59.75 10.24 -11.96
CA MET A 1 -59.97 10.39 -10.51
C MET A 1 -58.72 9.86 -9.83
N ALA A 2 -57.58 10.57 -9.83
CA ALA A 2 -57.26 11.78 -9.05
C ALA A 2 -57.58 11.60 -7.56
N ASN A 3 -56.57 11.22 -6.77
CA ASN A 3 -56.36 11.87 -5.47
C ASN A 3 -54.88 11.82 -5.06
N ALA A 4 -54.29 13.01 -5.04
CA ALA A 4 -53.04 13.36 -4.42
C ALA A 4 -53.25 13.59 -2.91
N ASN A 5 -52.21 13.46 -2.08
CA ASN A 5 -51.54 14.58 -1.41
C ASN A 5 -50.56 14.09 -0.31
N PRO A 6 -49.69 14.96 0.28
CA PRO A 6 -48.26 14.68 0.36
C PRO A 6 -47.73 14.78 1.79
N HIS A 7 -46.47 14.42 2.00
CA HIS A 7 -45.72 14.85 3.18
C HIS A 7 -44.52 15.69 2.78
N THR A 8 -44.62 16.95 3.16
CA THR A 8 -43.59 17.98 3.20
C THR A 8 -42.62 17.71 4.34
N ALA A 9 -41.32 17.78 4.08
CA ALA A 9 -40.29 17.89 5.12
C ALA A 9 -39.28 18.95 4.70
N THR A 10 -39.41 20.10 5.33
CA THR A 10 -38.55 21.28 5.26
C THR A 10 -37.24 21.00 6.00
N THR A 11 -36.08 21.20 5.38
CA THR A 11 -34.82 21.42 6.13
C THR A 11 -34.02 22.56 5.52
N SER A 12 -33.94 23.66 6.29
CA SER A 12 -32.97 24.74 6.12
C SER A 12 -31.58 24.23 6.46
N LYS A 13 -30.60 24.49 5.59
CA LYS A 13 -29.17 24.47 5.96
C LYS A 13 -28.51 25.79 5.61
N THR A 14 -28.13 26.48 6.67
CA THR A 14 -27.39 27.73 6.72
C THR A 14 -25.96 27.51 6.23
N ALA A 15 -25.55 28.28 5.22
CA ALA A 15 -24.17 28.36 4.77
C ALA A 15 -23.32 29.16 5.77
N LYS A 16 -22.20 28.60 6.23
CA LYS A 16 -21.12 29.34 6.90
C LYS A 16 -19.85 29.23 6.08
N THR A 17 -19.57 30.30 5.36
CA THR A 17 -18.31 30.59 4.67
C THR A 17 -17.27 30.99 5.71
N VAL A 18 -16.14 30.27 5.79
CA VAL A 18 -14.99 30.68 6.61
C VAL A 18 -13.85 31.12 5.69
N LYS A 19 -13.31 32.28 6.07
CA LYS A 19 -12.38 33.17 5.37
C LYS A 19 -11.02 32.55 5.06
N SER A 20 -10.52 32.90 3.89
CA SER A 20 -9.11 32.87 3.51
C SER A 20 -8.25 33.74 4.43
N ALA A 21 -7.08 33.22 4.82
CA ALA A 21 -5.99 34.02 5.37
C ALA A 21 -4.80 33.98 4.40
N LYS A 22 -4.45 35.16 3.89
CA LYS A 22 -3.18 35.48 3.21
C LYS A 22 -2.07 35.64 4.25
N SER A 23 -0.88 35.15 3.96
CA SER A 23 0.42 35.70 4.42
C SER A 23 1.54 34.89 3.77
N ALA A 24 2.70 35.38 3.36
CA ALA A 24 3.21 36.69 2.96
C ALA A 24 4.56 36.37 2.29
N THR A 25 4.85 36.98 1.15
CA THR A 25 6.16 37.02 0.52
C THR A 25 7.00 38.13 1.16
N SER A 26 8.28 37.88 1.44
CA SER A 26 9.30 38.94 1.39
C SER A 26 10.67 38.37 1.04
N ALA A 27 11.33 39.07 0.13
CA ALA A 27 12.63 38.78 -0.43
C ALA A 27 13.72 39.66 0.22
N ALA A 28 14.93 39.11 0.23
CA ALA A 28 16.23 39.75 0.04
C ALA A 28 16.58 41.07 0.78
N SER A 29 17.72 41.07 1.47
CA SER A 29 18.79 42.05 1.23
C SER A 29 20.14 41.60 1.78
N ALA A 30 21.14 41.65 0.91
CA ALA A 30 22.55 41.49 1.19
C ALA A 30 23.16 42.81 1.69
N LYS A 31 24.13 42.74 2.61
CA LYS A 31 25.19 43.74 2.76
C LYS A 31 26.48 43.06 3.20
N SER A 32 27.57 43.60 2.66
CA SER A 32 28.92 43.06 2.58
C SER A 32 29.90 43.89 3.45
N VAL A 33 31.11 43.35 3.64
CA VAL A 33 32.38 44.01 4.04
C VAL A 33 32.51 44.23 5.58
N LYS A 34 33.58 43.87 6.31
CA LYS A 34 35.02 43.93 6.03
C LYS A 34 35.86 42.99 6.94
N SER A 35 36.83 42.33 6.31
CA SER A 35 38.17 41.89 6.75
C SER A 35 38.70 42.29 8.14
N THR A 36 39.20 41.30 8.89
CA THR A 36 40.52 41.36 9.55
C THR A 36 41.27 40.02 9.45
N LYS A 37 42.56 40.13 9.14
CA LYS A 37 43.53 39.09 8.82
C LYS A 37 44.30 38.76 10.11
N ALA A 38 44.22 37.52 10.59
CA ALA A 38 45.01 37.08 11.75
C ALA A 38 45.71 35.74 11.45
N ALA A 39 46.91 35.62 12.02
CA ALA A 39 48.01 34.74 11.64
C ALA A 39 47.72 33.24 11.70
N LYS A 40 48.43 32.50 10.83
CA LYS A 40 48.36 31.05 10.63
C LYS A 40 49.31 30.35 11.63
N PRO A 41 48.82 29.51 12.57
CA PRO A 41 49.67 28.66 13.39
C PRO A 41 50.04 27.35 12.64
N PRO A 42 51.07 26.63 13.12
CA PRO A 42 51.75 25.58 12.37
C PRO A 42 50.88 24.36 12.10
N THR A 43 51.07 23.80 10.91
CA THR A 43 50.44 22.59 10.37
C THR A 43 50.72 21.38 11.26
N THR A 44 49.77 21.03 12.11
CA THR A 44 49.64 19.69 12.67
C THR A 44 49.16 18.74 11.57
N ALA A 45 49.84 17.61 11.43
CA ALA A 45 49.50 16.54 10.50
C ALA A 45 48.03 16.15 10.70
N LYS A 46 47.21 16.32 9.65
CA LYS A 46 45.83 15.83 9.62
C LYS A 46 45.87 14.31 9.72
N ALA A 47 45.55 13.80 10.91
CA ALA A 47 45.05 12.45 11.06
C ALA A 47 43.87 12.29 10.07
N THR A 48 44.08 11.49 9.04
CA THR A 48 43.03 11.07 8.12
C THR A 48 41.98 10.33 8.94
N LYS A 49 40.88 11.01 9.28
CA LYS A 49 39.69 10.36 9.84
C LYS A 49 39.30 9.26 8.85
N ALA A 50 39.50 8.01 9.25
CA ALA A 50 38.99 6.87 8.52
C ALA A 50 37.49 7.11 8.27
N LYS A 51 37.08 7.04 7.01
CA LYS A 51 35.66 7.06 6.62
C LYS A 51 34.96 5.99 7.46
N PRO A 52 33.87 6.28 8.17
CA PRO A 52 33.16 5.24 8.91
C PRO A 52 32.81 4.13 7.92
N ALA A 53 33.21 2.90 8.25
CA ALA A 53 32.87 1.72 7.46
C ALA A 53 31.36 1.74 7.24
N LYS A 54 30.92 1.72 5.98
CA LYS A 54 29.48 1.64 5.65
C LYS A 54 28.94 0.38 6.32
N THR A 55 28.19 0.55 7.41
CA THR A 55 27.50 -0.55 8.08
C THR A 55 26.68 -1.29 7.02
N ALA A 56 26.97 -2.58 6.82
CA ALA A 56 26.29 -3.38 5.82
C ALA A 56 24.78 -3.30 6.05
N ARG A 57 24.04 -2.87 5.01
CA ARG A 57 22.57 -2.76 5.07
C ARG A 57 22.00 -4.15 5.33
N LYS A 58 21.30 -4.31 6.46
CA LYS A 58 20.72 -5.60 6.84
C LYS A 58 19.62 -6.00 5.84
N ILE A 59 19.77 -7.17 5.22
CA ILE A 59 18.89 -7.67 4.14
C ILE A 59 17.62 -8.30 4.72
N THR A 60 16.44 -7.92 4.24
CA THR A 60 15.18 -8.58 4.63
C THR A 60 15.14 -10.04 4.16
N LYS A 61 14.78 -10.93 5.08
CA LYS A 61 14.50 -12.35 4.81
C LYS A 61 13.05 -12.69 5.18
N LEU A 62 12.38 -13.49 4.35
CA LEU A 62 10.95 -13.79 4.43
C LEU A 62 10.68 -15.30 4.28
N HIS A 63 9.50 -15.72 4.73
CA HIS A 63 8.92 -17.02 4.37
C HIS A 63 8.04 -16.87 3.13
N TYR A 64 7.80 -17.98 2.41
CA TYR A 64 6.80 -17.99 1.34
C TYR A 64 5.40 -17.75 1.91
N CYS A 65 4.50 -17.22 1.08
CA CYS A 65 3.10 -17.08 1.43
C CYS A 65 2.46 -18.46 1.65
N ASP A 66 1.81 -18.65 2.81
CA ASP A 66 0.97 -19.80 3.10
C ASP A 66 -0.42 -19.34 3.59
N LEU A 67 -1.42 -19.50 2.73
CA LEU A 67 -2.80 -19.12 3.03
C LEU A 67 -3.45 -20.03 4.09
N ARG A 68 -2.92 -21.24 4.30
CA ARG A 68 -3.40 -22.13 5.36
C ARG A 68 -3.11 -21.57 6.74
N ASP A 69 -2.07 -20.74 6.86
CA ASP A 69 -1.70 -20.11 8.12
C ASP A 69 -2.43 -18.78 8.33
N CYS A 70 -2.49 -17.93 7.29
CA CYS A 70 -2.97 -16.55 7.43
C CYS A 70 -4.40 -16.30 6.92
N GLN A 71 -5.00 -17.25 6.20
CA GLN A 71 -6.33 -17.13 5.59
C GLN A 71 -6.48 -15.90 4.67
N GLY A 72 -5.39 -15.46 4.03
CA GLY A 72 -5.38 -14.29 3.15
C GLY A 72 -5.43 -12.97 3.91
N ILE A 73 -4.69 -12.85 5.03
CA ILE A 73 -4.70 -11.64 5.87
C ILE A 73 -4.30 -10.36 5.14
N CYS A 74 -3.53 -10.43 4.06
CA CYS A 74 -3.23 -9.28 3.20
C CYS A 74 -4.50 -8.65 2.57
N CYS A 75 -5.62 -9.38 2.57
CA CYS A 75 -6.91 -8.89 2.11
C CYS A 75 -7.73 -8.23 3.24
N SER A 76 -7.21 -8.08 4.47
CA SER A 76 -8.00 -7.63 5.62
C SER A 76 -8.62 -6.26 5.42
N ASP A 77 -7.85 -5.36 4.85
CA ASP A 77 -8.28 -3.99 4.64
C ASP A 77 -8.78 -3.77 3.21
N GLY A 78 -8.73 -4.74 2.29
CA GLY A 78 -8.96 -4.50 0.87
C GLY A 78 -7.71 -3.93 0.18
N ALA A 79 -7.82 -3.54 -1.09
CA ALA A 79 -6.70 -3.05 -1.87
C ALA A 79 -7.04 -1.71 -2.53
N PHE A 80 -6.14 -0.73 -2.37
CA PHE A 80 -6.17 0.49 -3.16
C PHE A 80 -5.79 0.18 -4.61
N LEU A 81 -6.49 0.82 -5.54
CA LEU A 81 -6.42 0.53 -6.96
C LEU A 81 -6.04 1.79 -7.73
N ARG A 82 -5.18 1.62 -8.74
CA ARG A 82 -4.95 2.66 -9.73
C ARG A 82 -6.18 2.81 -10.64
N PRO A 83 -6.38 3.98 -11.30
CA PRO A 83 -7.55 4.20 -12.15
C PRO A 83 -7.75 3.15 -13.25
N GLU A 84 -6.67 2.64 -13.85
CA GLU A 84 -6.70 1.57 -14.84
C GLU A 84 -7.07 0.21 -14.26
N GLU A 85 -6.72 -0.05 -13.00
CA GLU A 85 -7.09 -1.27 -12.29
C GLU A 85 -8.56 -1.27 -11.91
N VAL A 86 -9.11 -0.11 -11.47
CA VAL A 86 -10.55 0.07 -11.27
C VAL A 86 -11.32 -0.30 -12.53
N ARG A 87 -10.94 0.29 -13.68
CA ARG A 87 -11.57 -0.03 -14.98
C ARG A 87 -11.45 -1.52 -15.33
N ARG A 88 -10.30 -2.14 -15.04
CA ARG A 88 -10.07 -3.56 -15.28
C ARG A 88 -10.96 -4.44 -14.41
N VAL A 89 -11.10 -4.12 -13.13
CA VAL A 89 -11.95 -4.87 -12.20
C VAL A 89 -13.40 -4.87 -12.67
N HIS A 90 -13.96 -3.70 -13.03
CA HIS A 90 -15.33 -3.62 -13.57
C HIS A 90 -15.50 -4.50 -14.81
N LYS A 91 -14.59 -4.41 -15.78
CA LYS A 91 -14.62 -5.24 -17.00
C LYS A 91 -14.54 -6.74 -16.70
N LEU A 92 -13.79 -7.15 -15.69
CA LEU A 92 -13.67 -8.57 -15.32
C LEU A 92 -14.94 -9.08 -14.67
N VAL A 93 -15.54 -8.31 -13.76
CA VAL A 93 -16.81 -8.67 -13.11
C VAL A 93 -17.93 -8.77 -14.14
N GLU A 94 -18.02 -7.82 -15.06
CA GLU A 94 -18.99 -7.82 -16.16
C GLU A 94 -18.76 -8.99 -17.14
N LYS A 95 -17.51 -9.28 -17.50
CA LYS A 95 -17.18 -10.33 -18.47
C LYS A 95 -17.34 -11.74 -17.90
N TYR A 96 -17.11 -11.94 -16.61
CA TYR A 96 -17.10 -13.27 -15.97
C TYR A 96 -18.00 -13.34 -14.73
N PRO A 97 -19.30 -12.98 -14.82
CA PRO A 97 -20.18 -12.91 -13.66
C PRO A 97 -20.29 -14.25 -12.92
N GLU A 98 -20.35 -15.36 -13.66
CA GLU A 98 -20.39 -16.73 -13.12
C GLU A 98 -19.18 -17.09 -12.27
N HIS A 99 -18.02 -16.46 -12.51
CA HIS A 99 -16.84 -16.69 -11.68
C HIS A 99 -16.98 -16.03 -10.31
N PHE A 100 -17.69 -14.92 -10.22
CA PHE A 100 -17.82 -14.13 -8.99
C PHE A 100 -19.13 -14.34 -8.24
N SER A 101 -20.06 -15.13 -8.79
CA SER A 101 -21.41 -15.36 -8.22
C SER A 101 -21.39 -15.86 -6.77
N HIS A 102 -20.40 -16.66 -6.40
CA HIS A 102 -20.22 -17.23 -5.06
C HIS A 102 -19.69 -16.23 -4.00
N LEU A 103 -19.39 -14.99 -4.39
CA LEU A 103 -18.78 -14.00 -3.49
C LEU A 103 -19.77 -13.02 -2.87
N ASP A 104 -21.04 -13.06 -3.31
CA ASP A 104 -22.09 -12.09 -2.94
C ASP A 104 -21.57 -10.64 -3.05
N LEU A 105 -21.02 -10.28 -4.21
CA LEU A 105 -20.41 -8.97 -4.41
C LEU A 105 -21.44 -7.85 -4.20
N PRO A 106 -21.17 -6.85 -3.35
CA PRO A 106 -22.06 -5.71 -3.21
C PRO A 106 -21.99 -4.83 -4.47
N LEU A 107 -23.02 -4.04 -4.75
CA LEU A 107 -23.03 -3.14 -5.92
C LEU A 107 -21.84 -2.18 -5.93
N ASP A 108 -21.42 -1.74 -4.75
CA ASP A 108 -20.26 -0.89 -4.48
C ASP A 108 -19.01 -1.72 -4.13
N TYR A 109 -18.69 -2.77 -4.90
CA TYR A 109 -17.47 -3.57 -4.68
C TYR A 109 -16.15 -2.78 -4.84
N ILE A 110 -16.21 -1.54 -5.36
CA ILE A 110 -15.16 -0.51 -5.28
C ILE A 110 -15.75 0.73 -4.63
N ILE A 111 -15.07 1.24 -3.60
CA ILE A 111 -15.45 2.41 -2.80
C ILE A 111 -14.35 3.47 -2.83
N ASP A 112 -14.71 4.70 -2.43
CA ASP A 112 -13.75 5.73 -2.03
C ASP A 112 -13.41 5.56 -0.55
N GLU A 113 -12.12 5.61 -0.22
CA GLU A 113 -11.63 5.54 1.16
C GLU A 113 -10.51 6.58 1.34
N GLU A 114 -10.52 7.28 2.47
CA GLU A 114 -9.42 8.13 2.89
C GLU A 114 -8.37 7.31 3.64
N TRP A 115 -7.10 7.41 3.22
CA TRP A 115 -5.98 6.72 3.86
C TRP A 115 -4.71 7.56 3.82
N ALA A 116 -4.12 7.78 5.00
CA ALA A 116 -2.85 8.46 5.29
C ALA A 116 -2.62 9.84 4.63
N HIS A 117 -2.65 9.91 3.31
CA HIS A 117 -2.27 11.06 2.50
C HIS A 117 -3.31 11.45 1.44
N GLY A 118 -4.49 10.82 1.41
CA GLY A 118 -5.58 11.25 0.54
C GLY A 118 -6.70 10.24 0.37
N VAL A 119 -7.63 10.59 -0.52
CA VAL A 119 -8.76 9.74 -0.92
C VAL A 119 -8.36 8.91 -2.14
N GLY A 120 -8.61 7.60 -2.09
CA GLY A 120 -8.32 6.68 -3.19
C GLY A 120 -9.45 5.67 -3.43
N LYS A 121 -9.48 5.10 -4.64
CA LYS A 121 -10.37 3.99 -4.97
C LYS A 121 -9.83 2.69 -4.40
N LYS A 122 -10.71 1.91 -3.78
CA LYS A 122 -10.34 0.72 -3.03
C LYS A 122 -11.39 -0.37 -3.17
N THR A 123 -10.97 -1.64 -3.19
CA THR A 123 -11.93 -2.75 -3.13
C THR A 123 -12.68 -2.72 -1.80
N ASN A 124 -14.00 -2.92 -1.85
CA ASN A 124 -14.81 -3.03 -0.64
C ASN A 124 -14.41 -4.26 0.19
N VAL A 125 -14.86 -4.31 1.44
CA VAL A 125 -14.60 -5.39 2.38
C VAL A 125 -15.89 -5.90 3.00
N ARG A 126 -15.91 -7.17 3.38
CA ARG A 126 -16.98 -7.80 4.17
C ARG A 126 -16.45 -8.26 5.53
N LYS A 127 -17.35 -8.46 6.49
CA LYS A 127 -16.98 -8.98 7.81
C LYS A 127 -16.31 -10.35 7.69
N PHE A 128 -15.18 -10.54 8.37
CA PHE A 128 -14.47 -11.81 8.40
C PHE A 128 -13.63 -11.94 9.68
N ARG A 129 -13.69 -13.10 10.32
CA ARG A 129 -12.90 -13.40 11.52
C ARG A 129 -11.75 -14.35 11.17
N TYR A 130 -10.54 -13.81 11.13
CA TYR A 130 -9.31 -14.60 11.03
C TYR A 130 -9.09 -15.40 12.32
N ARG A 131 -8.47 -16.57 12.19
CA ARG A 131 -7.99 -17.38 13.31
C ARG A 131 -6.88 -16.67 14.06
N ASN A 132 -5.90 -16.15 13.32
CA ASN A 132 -4.75 -15.43 13.83
C ASN A 132 -4.58 -14.12 13.06
N LYS A 133 -4.72 -12.97 13.74
CA LYS A 133 -4.62 -11.62 13.15
C LYS A 133 -3.97 -10.66 14.15
N PRO A 134 -3.09 -9.73 13.71
CA PRO A 134 -2.63 -8.62 14.54
C PRO A 134 -3.80 -7.79 15.08
N GLU A 135 -3.72 -7.30 16.31
CA GLU A 135 -4.86 -6.64 16.97
C GLU A 135 -5.41 -5.46 16.16
N HIS A 136 -4.53 -4.60 15.63
CA HIS A 136 -4.90 -3.38 14.90
C HIS A 136 -5.50 -3.59 13.51
N PHE A 137 -5.45 -4.81 12.96
CA PHE A 137 -6.08 -5.09 11.67
C PHE A 137 -7.61 -5.18 11.84
N LYS A 138 -8.39 -4.76 10.84
CA LYS A 138 -9.85 -4.87 10.93
C LYS A 138 -10.33 -6.32 10.81
N HIS A 139 -11.48 -6.65 11.41
CA HIS A 139 -12.18 -7.94 11.24
C HIS A 139 -12.96 -8.00 9.91
N THR A 140 -12.23 -7.74 8.83
CA THR A 140 -12.77 -7.62 7.50
C THR A 140 -11.92 -8.38 6.50
N LYS A 141 -12.45 -8.59 5.31
CA LYS A 141 -11.75 -9.24 4.21
C LYS A 141 -12.29 -8.67 2.90
N CYS A 142 -11.41 -8.43 1.94
CA CYS A 142 -11.76 -7.99 0.58
C CYS A 142 -12.91 -8.83 0.01
N VAL A 143 -13.89 -8.16 -0.61
CA VAL A 143 -15.04 -8.84 -1.23
C VAL A 143 -14.64 -9.80 -2.37
N PHE A 144 -13.45 -9.60 -2.95
CA PHE A 144 -12.86 -10.49 -3.97
C PHE A 144 -12.03 -11.65 -3.40
N ALA A 145 -11.92 -11.80 -2.08
CA ALA A 145 -11.27 -12.97 -1.50
C ALA A 145 -12.27 -14.14 -1.41
N GLU A 146 -11.82 -15.34 -1.71
CA GLU A 146 -12.59 -16.57 -1.56
C GLU A 146 -12.59 -17.04 -0.09
N SER A 147 -13.45 -18.00 0.23
CA SER A 147 -13.61 -18.53 1.60
C SER A 147 -12.32 -19.16 2.15
N ASP A 148 -11.54 -19.80 1.29
CA ASP A 148 -10.23 -20.41 1.61
C ASP A 148 -9.06 -19.40 1.63
N GLY A 149 -9.34 -18.11 1.44
CA GLY A 149 -8.35 -17.04 1.44
C GLY A 149 -7.66 -16.81 0.10
N LYS A 150 -7.98 -17.56 -0.95
CA LYS A 150 -7.52 -17.25 -2.31
C LYS A 150 -8.13 -15.95 -2.82
N CYS A 151 -7.55 -15.39 -3.86
CA CYS A 151 -8.07 -14.20 -4.54
C CYS A 151 -8.80 -14.63 -5.80
N SER A 152 -10.03 -14.20 -5.98
CA SER A 152 -10.87 -14.60 -7.12
C SER A 152 -10.30 -14.16 -8.48
N PHE A 153 -9.56 -13.06 -8.53
CA PHE A 153 -8.84 -12.67 -9.76
C PHE A 153 -7.72 -13.66 -10.12
N GLN A 154 -7.07 -14.24 -9.12
CA GLN A 154 -6.02 -15.24 -9.33
C GLN A 154 -6.62 -16.55 -9.83
N THR A 155 -7.69 -17.01 -9.19
CA THR A 155 -8.38 -18.25 -9.58
C THR A 155 -9.02 -18.11 -10.94
N LEU A 156 -9.54 -16.92 -11.28
CA LEU A 156 -10.00 -16.61 -12.64
C LEU A 156 -8.87 -16.72 -13.65
N ALA A 157 -7.71 -16.11 -13.37
CA ALA A 157 -6.56 -16.16 -14.28
C ALA A 157 -6.10 -17.60 -14.54
N ILE A 158 -6.02 -18.42 -13.49
CA ILE A 158 -5.69 -19.84 -13.60
C ILE A 158 -6.75 -20.59 -14.41
N LYS A 159 -8.05 -20.35 -14.14
CA LYS A 159 -9.17 -20.97 -14.88
C LYS A 159 -9.15 -20.60 -16.37
N GLN A 160 -8.69 -19.40 -16.72
CA GLN A 160 -8.56 -18.93 -18.10
C GLN A 160 -7.25 -19.39 -18.77
N GLY A 161 -6.39 -20.15 -18.09
CA GLY A 161 -5.12 -20.62 -18.64
C GLY A 161 -4.11 -19.49 -18.90
N VAL A 162 -4.22 -18.35 -18.20
CA VAL A 162 -3.29 -17.23 -18.30
C VAL A 162 -2.43 -17.12 -17.04
N HIS A 163 -1.40 -16.26 -17.08
CA HIS A 163 -0.53 -16.04 -15.91
C HIS A 163 -1.36 -15.68 -14.67
N LYS A 164 -1.06 -16.30 -13.52
CA LYS A 164 -1.87 -16.21 -12.28
C LYS A 164 -2.11 -14.77 -11.77
N TRP A 165 -1.26 -13.82 -12.15
CA TRP A 165 -1.39 -12.42 -11.75
C TRP A 165 -1.96 -11.50 -12.83
N LYS A 166 -2.31 -12.04 -14.01
CA LYS A 166 -2.85 -11.29 -15.15
C LYS A 166 -4.00 -10.35 -14.78
N TYR A 167 -4.85 -10.77 -13.85
CA TYR A 167 -6.04 -10.03 -13.43
C TYR A 167 -5.93 -9.42 -12.03
N LYS A 168 -4.90 -9.76 -11.25
CA LYS A 168 -4.73 -9.19 -9.91
C LYS A 168 -4.24 -7.75 -10.00
N PRO A 169 -4.70 -6.85 -9.13
CA PRO A 169 -4.06 -5.55 -8.94
C PRO A 169 -2.59 -5.72 -8.56
N MET A 170 -1.73 -4.84 -9.06
CA MET A 170 -0.27 -4.89 -8.88
C MET A 170 0.10 -4.94 -7.40
N GLY A 171 -0.43 -4.02 -6.60
CA GLY A 171 -0.17 -4.00 -5.16
C GLY A 171 -0.55 -5.30 -4.44
N CYS A 172 -1.56 -6.03 -4.94
CA CYS A 172 -1.99 -7.29 -4.31
C CYS A 172 -1.03 -8.45 -4.56
N TRP A 173 -0.49 -8.59 -5.77
CA TRP A 173 0.41 -9.70 -6.09
C TRP A 173 1.88 -9.37 -5.83
N LEU A 174 2.23 -8.07 -5.80
CA LEU A 174 3.58 -7.63 -5.48
C LEU A 174 3.86 -7.67 -3.98
N PHE A 175 2.84 -7.54 -3.12
CA PHE A 175 2.97 -7.62 -1.67
C PHE A 175 3.80 -8.84 -1.20
N PRO A 176 4.79 -8.68 -0.29
CA PRO A 176 5.13 -7.49 0.50
C PRO A 176 6.19 -6.58 -0.15
N LEU A 177 6.45 -6.73 -1.45
CA LEU A 177 7.23 -5.76 -2.22
C LEU A 177 6.38 -4.55 -2.57
N GLU A 178 7.09 -3.47 -2.84
CA GLU A 178 6.53 -2.26 -3.42
C GLU A 178 7.33 -1.89 -4.67
N SER A 179 6.83 -0.88 -5.38
CA SER A 179 7.51 -0.30 -6.53
C SER A 179 7.37 1.20 -6.47
N ASP A 180 8.45 1.91 -6.77
CA ASP A 180 8.47 3.35 -6.98
C ASP A 180 9.06 3.70 -8.34
N GLU A 181 9.33 4.98 -8.59
CA GLU A 181 9.93 5.47 -9.84
C GLU A 181 11.34 4.92 -10.12
N LYS A 182 11.97 4.25 -9.16
CA LYS A 182 13.30 3.63 -9.28
C LYS A 182 13.21 2.10 -9.35
N GLY A 183 12.00 1.56 -9.53
CA GLY A 183 11.73 0.13 -9.63
C GLY A 183 11.37 -0.51 -8.29
N LEU A 184 11.80 -1.75 -8.09
CA LEU A 184 11.40 -2.57 -6.95
C LEU A 184 11.98 -2.07 -5.62
N VAL A 185 11.10 -1.88 -4.65
CA VAL A 185 11.42 -1.56 -3.26
C VAL A 185 11.38 -2.84 -2.42
N SER A 186 12.47 -3.11 -1.70
CA SER A 186 12.59 -4.29 -0.84
C SER A 186 11.58 -4.25 0.31
N PRO A 187 11.06 -5.40 0.77
CA PRO A 187 10.09 -5.44 1.86
C PRO A 187 10.69 -4.87 3.16
N PRO A 188 9.88 -4.21 3.99
CA PRO A 188 10.36 -3.59 5.23
C PRO A 188 10.94 -4.64 6.17
N ARG A 189 12.13 -4.36 6.72
CA ARG A 189 12.79 -5.27 7.66
C ARG A 189 12.24 -5.12 9.07
N THR A 190 12.01 -3.87 9.48
CA THR A 190 11.53 -3.53 10.82
C THR A 190 10.26 -2.71 10.74
N ARG A 191 9.52 -2.64 11.85
CA ARG A 191 8.35 -1.79 12.00
C ARG A 191 8.60 -0.36 11.51
N LYS A 192 9.78 0.20 11.82
CA LYS A 192 10.15 1.57 11.44
C LYS A 192 10.27 1.73 9.92
N ASP A 193 10.63 0.67 9.22
CA ASP A 193 10.80 0.69 7.76
C ASP A 193 9.46 0.44 7.03
N ASP A 194 8.40 0.02 7.73
CA ASP A 194 7.10 -0.28 7.15
C ASP A 194 6.42 1.04 6.72
N PRO A 195 6.07 1.22 5.44
CA PRO A 195 5.46 2.45 4.96
C PRO A 195 4.07 2.68 5.53
N ASN A 196 3.44 1.64 6.08
CA ASN A 196 2.17 1.75 6.80
C ASN A 196 2.36 1.90 8.31
N ASN A 197 3.57 2.16 8.83
CA ASN A 197 3.76 2.54 10.23
C ASN A 197 3.40 4.01 10.42
N LEU A 198 2.11 4.29 10.60
CA LEU A 198 1.56 5.64 10.69
C LEU A 198 1.78 6.24 12.09
N ASP A 199 1.47 5.46 13.12
CA ASP A 199 1.58 5.88 14.52
C ASP A 199 1.57 4.66 15.49
N ALA A 200 1.24 4.90 16.75
CA ALA A 200 1.11 3.83 17.75
C ALA A 200 -0.13 2.96 17.54
N ALA A 201 -1.22 3.50 16.97
CA ALA A 201 -2.47 2.78 16.72
C ALA A 201 -2.39 1.94 15.45
N TYR A 202 -1.64 2.37 14.44
CA TYR A 202 -1.38 1.60 13.22
C TYR A 202 0.14 1.44 12.99
N PRO A 203 0.77 0.46 13.66
CA PRO A 203 2.23 0.32 13.69
C PRO A 203 2.86 -0.25 12.43
N GLY A 204 2.10 -0.55 11.38
CA GLY A 204 2.61 -1.21 10.17
C GLY A 204 1.66 -2.25 9.63
N PHE A 205 1.86 -2.65 8.38
CA PHE A 205 1.06 -3.67 7.72
C PHE A 205 1.91 -4.89 7.35
N ALA A 206 2.89 -4.70 6.46
CA ALA A 206 3.70 -5.79 5.92
C ALA A 206 4.45 -6.55 7.02
N THR A 207 5.04 -5.81 7.97
CA THR A 207 5.82 -6.35 9.10
C THR A 207 4.99 -7.14 10.11
N PHE A 208 3.66 -7.11 10.01
CA PHE A 208 2.73 -7.87 10.84
C PHE A 208 2.05 -9.03 10.11
N THR A 209 2.34 -9.24 8.82
CA THR A 209 1.87 -10.41 8.08
C THR A 209 2.89 -11.55 8.14
N PRO A 210 2.47 -12.84 8.11
CA PRO A 210 3.40 -13.96 8.16
C PRO A 210 4.44 -13.99 7.03
N CYS A 211 4.05 -13.60 5.82
CA CYS A 211 4.94 -13.56 4.65
C CYS A 211 5.68 -12.22 4.47
N GLY A 212 5.23 -11.13 5.09
CA GLY A 212 5.88 -9.82 5.03
C GLY A 212 6.83 -9.53 6.18
N LYS A 213 6.67 -10.20 7.33
CA LYS A 213 7.56 -9.99 8.47
C LYS A 213 8.93 -10.61 8.25
N HIS A 214 9.97 -9.87 8.67
CA HIS A 214 11.32 -10.40 8.66
C HIS A 214 11.46 -11.62 9.59
N SER A 215 12.13 -12.66 9.10
CA SER A 215 12.49 -13.85 9.86
C SER A 215 13.93 -14.28 9.54
N GLU A 216 14.76 -14.51 10.56
CA GLU A 216 16.12 -15.00 10.34
C GLU A 216 16.17 -16.41 9.74
N LYS A 217 15.09 -17.19 9.93
CA LYS A 217 14.89 -18.52 9.32
C LYS A 217 14.29 -18.43 7.90
N GLY A 218 13.97 -17.23 7.42
CA GLY A 218 13.47 -17.00 6.07
C GLY A 218 14.58 -17.03 5.01
N LYS A 219 14.17 -16.94 3.75
CA LYS A 219 15.09 -16.73 2.61
C LYS A 219 15.22 -15.24 2.34
N VAL A 220 16.35 -14.80 1.79
CA VAL A 220 16.48 -13.40 1.32
C VAL A 220 15.34 -13.06 0.35
N TRP A 221 14.79 -11.86 0.45
CA TRP A 221 13.48 -11.53 -0.13
C TRP A 221 13.39 -11.82 -1.63
N TRP A 222 14.44 -11.57 -2.42
CA TRP A 222 14.42 -11.82 -3.86
C TRP A 222 14.41 -13.31 -4.24
N ILE A 223 14.78 -14.20 -3.31
CA ILE A 223 14.63 -15.65 -3.46
C ILE A 223 13.24 -16.10 -3.00
N ALA A 224 12.73 -15.52 -1.91
CA ALA A 224 11.39 -15.81 -1.40
C ALA A 224 10.29 -15.33 -2.37
N LEU A 225 10.53 -14.22 -3.06
CA LEU A 225 9.59 -13.56 -3.96
C LEU A 225 10.06 -13.61 -5.43
N LYS A 226 10.76 -14.69 -5.79
CA LYS A 226 11.41 -14.81 -7.11
C LYS A 226 10.42 -14.69 -8.27
N GLU A 227 9.19 -15.14 -8.07
CA GLU A 227 8.16 -15.10 -9.11
C GLU A 227 7.64 -13.67 -9.26
N GLU A 228 7.39 -12.98 -8.14
CA GLU A 228 6.93 -11.60 -8.10
C GLU A 228 7.96 -10.68 -8.75
N VAL A 229 9.24 -10.87 -8.40
CA VAL A 229 10.36 -10.15 -9.02
C VAL A 229 10.44 -10.42 -10.53
N ALA A 230 10.27 -11.67 -10.95
CA ALA A 230 10.33 -12.03 -12.37
C ALA A 230 9.16 -11.44 -13.17
N GLU A 231 7.94 -11.52 -12.64
CA GLU A 231 6.78 -10.91 -13.30
C GLU A 231 6.90 -9.40 -13.37
N TYR A 232 7.34 -8.75 -12.28
CA TYR A 232 7.55 -7.31 -12.26
C TYR A 232 8.47 -6.88 -13.40
N LYS A 233 9.65 -7.51 -13.52
CA LYS A 233 10.59 -7.22 -14.61
C LYS A 233 10.02 -7.50 -16.00
N ARG A 234 9.10 -8.47 -16.12
CA ARG A 234 8.45 -8.79 -17.40
C ARG A 234 7.45 -7.71 -17.82
N ILE A 235 6.75 -7.08 -16.88
CA ILE A 235 5.71 -6.07 -17.17
C ILE A 235 6.24 -4.63 -17.09
N CYS A 236 7.37 -4.42 -16.41
CA CYS A 236 8.09 -3.16 -16.26
C CYS A 236 9.55 -3.38 -16.66
N PRO A 237 9.85 -3.52 -17.97
CA PRO A 237 11.20 -3.86 -18.45
C PRO A 237 12.20 -2.70 -18.37
N ASP A 238 11.71 -1.47 -18.24
CA ASP A 238 12.51 -0.25 -18.22
C ASP A 238 13.01 0.14 -16.80
N ASP A 239 12.70 -0.70 -15.79
CA ASP A 239 13.15 -0.59 -14.39
C ASP A 239 14.31 -1.55 -14.06
#